data_AF-A0A2R6IK94-F1
#
_entry.id   AF-A0A2R6IK94-F1
#
_cell.length_a   1.000
_cell.length_b   1.000
_cell.length_c   1.000
_cell.angle_alpha   90.00
_cell.angle_beta   90.00
_cell.angle_gamma   90.00
#
_symmetry.space_group_name_H-M   'P 1'
#
loop_
_entity.id
_entity.type
_entity.pdbx_description
1 polymer ?
#
loop_
_entity_poly.entity_id
_entity_poly.type
_entity_poly.pdbx_seq_one_letter_code
_entity_poly.pdbx_strand_id
1 'polypeptide(L)'
;MLEDAPLSFGGGGGRSLLIAGPPMTGKYDLMLRLLADAGERGVLITTGDPVEEVRRDYAEVAGVDPRSVGAVDCVSKQRGGDLVEDELVRYASSPKNVTDIGMKFTDLYEAFRGFDTSIGVGIHSLSELLMYLDPQDVYQFVRVLTRQVESEGWTTVAVIGSTMHDEQTLHTMYEPFDAVINTREENGARELRVRERQQASTAWQTF
;
A
#
# COMPACT_ATOMS: atom_id res chain seq x y z
N MET A 1 -21.19 1.16 17.89
CA MET A 1 -20.58 -0.15 17.59
C MET A 1 -21.23 -0.60 16.29
N LEU A 2 -20.72 -0.08 15.18
CA LEU A 2 -21.13 -0.48 13.84
C LEU A 2 -20.26 -1.67 13.50
N GLU A 3 -20.89 -2.80 13.20
CA GLU A 3 -20.20 -4.01 12.77
C GLU A 3 -19.57 -3.72 11.41
N ASP A 4 -18.23 -3.70 11.37
CA ASP A 4 -17.45 -3.67 10.13
C ASP A 4 -17.87 -4.88 9.29
N ALA A 5 -18.71 -4.65 8.27
CA ALA A 5 -18.98 -5.68 7.30
C ALA A 5 -17.63 -6.06 6.69
N PRO A 6 -17.23 -7.35 6.70
CA PRO A 6 -15.95 -7.75 6.15
C PRO A 6 -15.94 -7.33 4.68
N LEU A 7 -15.01 -6.44 4.34
CA LEU A 7 -14.75 -6.07 2.96
C LEU A 7 -14.04 -7.27 2.30
N SER A 8 -14.79 -8.34 2.00
CA SER A 8 -14.22 -9.49 1.33
C SER A 8 -14.03 -9.14 -0.15
N PHE A 9 -12.81 -8.78 -0.54
CA PHE A 9 -12.42 -8.64 -1.95
C PHE A 9 -12.21 -10.04 -2.53
N GLY A 10 -13.31 -10.79 -2.67
CA GLY A 10 -13.29 -12.23 -2.96
C GLY A 10 -12.34 -12.61 -4.10
N GLY A 11 -11.55 -13.66 -3.88
CA GLY A 11 -10.64 -14.24 -4.86
C GLY A 11 -9.37 -14.73 -4.19
N GLY A 12 -9.26 -16.04 -3.98
CA GLY A 12 -8.02 -16.66 -3.49
C GLY A 12 -6.94 -16.55 -4.56
N GLY A 13 -6.12 -15.51 -4.46
CA GLY A 13 -5.03 -15.22 -5.38
C GLY A 13 -4.59 -13.76 -5.25
N GLY A 14 -3.30 -13.53 -5.48
CA GLY A 14 -2.68 -12.20 -5.36
C GLY A 14 -3.38 -11.16 -6.23
N ARG A 15 -3.85 -10.09 -5.60
CA ARG A 15 -4.54 -8.96 -6.26
C ARG A 15 -3.84 -7.65 -5.99
N SER A 16 -4.03 -6.68 -6.87
CA SER A 16 -3.55 -5.31 -6.67
C SER A 16 -4.70 -4.34 -6.45
N LEU A 17 -4.71 -3.68 -5.29
CA LEU A 17 -5.73 -2.72 -4.86
C LEU A 17 -5.14 -1.31 -4.72
N LEU A 18 -5.85 -0.30 -5.22
CA LEU A 18 -5.49 1.10 -5.02
C LEU A 18 -6.59 1.86 -4.27
N ILE A 19 -6.27 2.45 -3.13
CA ILE A 19 -7.17 3.31 -2.37
C ILE A 19 -6.96 4.75 -2.82
N ALA A 20 -8.00 5.34 -3.40
CA ALA A 20 -7.97 6.71 -3.93
C ALA A 20 -9.04 7.59 -3.28
N GLY A 21 -8.64 8.71 -2.68
CA GLY A 21 -9.61 9.64 -2.10
C GLY A 21 -9.00 10.93 -1.54
N PRO A 22 -9.84 11.93 -1.20
CA PRO A 22 -9.41 13.19 -0.60
C PRO A 22 -8.62 13.01 0.71
N PRO A 23 -7.94 14.04 1.22
CA PRO A 23 -7.36 14.02 2.56
C PRO A 23 -8.41 13.64 3.62
N MET A 24 -7.95 13.00 4.71
CA MET A 24 -8.76 12.67 5.89
C MET A 24 -9.92 11.67 5.71
N THR A 25 -10.05 11.04 4.55
CA THR A 25 -11.10 10.02 4.28
C THR A 25 -10.77 8.61 4.77
N GLY A 26 -9.80 8.45 5.69
CA GLY A 26 -9.45 7.16 6.31
C GLY A 26 -8.68 6.16 5.45
N LYS A 27 -8.00 6.64 4.40
CA LYS A 27 -7.28 5.76 3.47
C LYS A 27 -6.16 4.93 4.12
N TYR A 28 -5.44 5.52 5.07
CA TYR A 28 -4.35 4.84 5.77
C TYR A 28 -4.89 3.71 6.64
N ASP A 29 -5.86 4.00 7.50
CA ASP A 29 -6.57 3.00 8.31
C ASP A 29 -7.14 1.87 7.46
N LEU A 30 -7.75 2.21 6.31
CA LEU A 30 -8.26 1.24 5.35
C LEU A 30 -7.13 0.38 4.75
N MET A 31 -6.01 0.98 4.35
CA MET A 31 -4.84 0.24 3.84
C MET A 31 -4.37 -0.81 4.84
N LEU A 32 -4.22 -0.43 6.11
CA LEU A 32 -3.77 -1.34 7.17
C LEU A 32 -4.74 -2.52 7.35
N ARG A 33 -6.05 -2.25 7.40
CA ARG A 33 -7.09 -3.29 7.50
C ARG A 33 -7.06 -4.25 6.31
N LEU A 34 -6.94 -3.72 5.10
CA LEU A 34 -6.86 -4.54 3.88
C LEU A 34 -5.60 -5.39 3.83
N LEU A 35 -4.47 -4.86 4.25
CA LEU A 35 -3.21 -5.62 4.32
C LEU A 35 -3.27 -6.73 5.36
N ALA A 36 -3.91 -6.48 6.51
CA ALA A 36 -4.09 -7.47 7.56
C ALA A 36 -5.04 -8.61 7.13
N ASP A 37 -6.09 -8.30 6.36
CA ASP A 37 -6.99 -9.30 5.79
C ASP A 37 -6.34 -10.10 4.65
N ALA A 38 -5.45 -9.46 3.89
CA ALA A 38 -4.84 -10.05 2.70
C ALA A 38 -3.72 -11.06 2.99
N GLY A 39 -3.11 -11.04 4.18
CA GLY A 39 -2.02 -11.96 4.49
C GLY A 39 -1.67 -12.04 5.98
N GLU A 40 -1.13 -13.19 6.39
CA GLU A 40 -0.65 -13.38 7.78
C GLU A 40 0.63 -12.58 8.07
N ARG A 41 1.31 -12.10 7.01
CA ARG A 41 2.51 -11.28 7.10
C ARG A 41 2.42 -10.08 6.17
N GLY A 42 3.09 -8.99 6.56
CA GLY A 42 3.11 -7.73 5.83
C GLY A 42 4.52 -7.30 5.42
N VAL A 43 4.64 -6.74 4.21
CA VAL A 43 5.79 -5.96 3.76
C VAL A 43 5.32 -4.55 3.42
N LEU A 44 5.91 -3.51 4.01
CA LEU A 44 5.48 -2.12 3.85
C LEU A 44 6.55 -1.27 3.16
N ILE A 45 6.16 -0.49 2.16
CA ILE A 45 7.01 0.54 1.56
C ILE A 45 6.55 1.89 2.09
N THR A 46 7.35 2.50 2.97
CA THR A 46 7.02 3.79 3.58
C THR A 46 7.62 4.93 2.78
N THR A 47 6.79 5.89 2.42
CA THR A 47 7.15 7.02 1.56
C THR A 47 7.02 8.38 2.25
N GLY A 48 6.45 8.40 3.47
CA GLY A 48 5.97 9.60 4.14
C GLY A 48 6.27 9.62 5.62
N ASP A 49 5.94 8.52 6.28
CA ASP A 49 6.16 8.33 7.71
C ASP A 49 7.33 7.37 7.99
N PRO A 50 8.01 7.53 9.14
CA PRO A 50 9.06 6.61 9.56
C PRO A 50 8.56 5.18 9.67
N VAL A 51 9.43 4.22 9.37
CA VAL A 51 9.07 2.81 9.34
C VAL A 51 8.57 2.27 10.68
N GLU A 52 9.06 2.81 11.80
CA GLU A 52 8.67 2.39 13.15
C GLU A 52 7.20 2.67 13.43
N GLU A 53 6.70 3.82 12.95
CA GLU A 53 5.30 4.21 13.09
C GLU A 53 4.40 3.31 12.24
N VAL A 54 4.70 3.18 10.95
CA VAL A 54 3.88 2.38 10.03
C VAL A 54 3.87 0.89 10.42
N ARG A 55 5.01 0.33 10.85
CA ARG A 55 5.09 -1.06 11.33
C ARG A 55 4.27 -1.26 12.59
N ARG A 56 4.33 -0.33 13.54
CA ARG A 56 3.55 -0.41 14.79
C ARG A 56 2.06 -0.40 14.49
N ASP A 57 1.61 0.54 13.67
CA ASP A 57 0.19 0.69 13.36
C ASP A 57 -0.34 -0.53 12.60
N TYR A 58 0.40 -1.04 11.60
CA TYR A 58 0.04 -2.28 10.91
C TYR A 58 0.00 -3.47 11.87
N ALA A 59 1.01 -3.63 12.72
CA ALA A 59 1.10 -4.74 13.65
C ALA A 59 -0.03 -4.74 14.68
N GLU A 60 -0.48 -3.57 15.12
CA GLU A 60 -1.66 -3.42 15.98
C GLU A 60 -2.93 -3.90 15.27
N VAL A 61 -3.15 -3.49 14.01
CA VAL A 61 -4.31 -3.91 13.22
C VAL A 61 -4.28 -5.41 12.88
N ALA A 62 -3.11 -5.95 12.54
CA ALA A 62 -2.93 -7.35 12.16
C ALA A 62 -2.78 -8.30 13.36
N GLY A 63 -2.57 -7.78 14.58
CA GLY A 63 -2.35 -8.60 15.77
C GLY A 63 -1.04 -9.40 15.74
N VAL A 64 0.02 -8.85 15.13
CA VAL A 64 1.34 -9.49 14.98
C VAL A 64 2.43 -8.73 15.73
N ASP A 65 3.63 -9.32 15.85
CA ASP A 65 4.80 -8.59 16.35
C ASP A 65 5.27 -7.56 15.30
N PRO A 66 5.43 -6.27 15.62
CA PRO A 66 6.00 -5.27 14.71
C PRO A 66 7.32 -5.71 14.07
N ARG A 67 8.15 -6.48 14.79
CA ARG A 67 9.42 -7.00 14.29
C ARG A 67 9.28 -8.07 13.22
N SER A 68 8.10 -8.69 13.09
CA SER A 68 7.82 -9.68 12.05
C SER A 68 7.42 -9.06 10.71
N VAL A 69 7.16 -7.75 10.69
CA VAL A 69 6.72 -6.98 9.52
C VAL A 69 7.96 -6.51 8.75
N GLY A 70 8.02 -6.82 7.45
CA GLY A 70 9.08 -6.34 6.57
C GLY A 70 8.82 -4.90 6.15
N ALA A 71 9.88 -4.11 5.94
CA ALA A 71 9.69 -2.76 5.46
C ALA A 71 10.84 -2.18 4.63
N VAL A 72 10.48 -1.43 3.59
CA VAL A 72 11.37 -0.53 2.86
C VAL A 72 11.09 0.90 3.31
N ASP A 73 12.01 1.47 4.07
CA ASP A 73 11.93 2.85 4.53
C ASP A 73 12.59 3.78 3.51
N CYS A 74 11.80 4.68 2.90
CA CYS A 74 12.30 5.66 1.94
C CYS A 74 12.64 7.02 2.59
N VAL A 75 12.28 7.24 3.85
CA VAL A 75 12.13 8.56 4.48
C VAL A 75 13.22 8.84 5.51
N SER A 76 13.55 7.87 6.35
CA SER A 76 14.40 8.05 7.53
C SER A 76 15.83 8.47 7.16
N LYS A 77 16.43 7.83 6.14
CA LYS A 77 17.74 8.25 5.61
C LYS A 77 17.72 9.67 5.05
N GLN A 78 16.67 10.03 4.32
CA GLN A 78 16.54 11.35 3.72
C GLN A 78 16.40 12.45 4.77
N ARG A 79 15.72 12.16 5.89
CA ARG A 79 15.53 13.09 7.01
C ARG A 79 16.72 13.13 7.98
N GLY A 80 17.75 12.30 7.78
CA GLY A 80 18.86 12.17 8.71
C GLY A 80 18.47 11.59 10.06
N GLY A 81 17.41 10.77 10.09
CA GLY A 81 16.95 10.09 11.30
C GLY A 81 17.86 8.93 11.69
N ASP A 82 17.69 8.46 12.93
CA ASP A 82 18.40 7.28 13.42
C ASP A 82 17.95 6.03 12.66
N LEU A 83 18.91 5.24 12.20
CA LEU A 83 18.65 3.98 11.50
C LEU A 83 18.77 2.85 12.51
N VAL A 84 17.73 2.04 12.63
CA VAL A 84 17.73 0.86 13.47
C VAL A 84 18.29 -0.31 12.67
N GLU A 85 19.24 -1.05 13.26
CA GLU A 85 19.66 -2.32 12.69
C GLU A 85 18.57 -3.37 12.89
N ASP A 86 17.88 -3.73 11.81
CA ASP A 86 16.81 -4.73 11.79
C ASP A 86 16.89 -5.53 10.47
N GLU A 87 16.89 -6.86 10.57
CA GLU A 87 17.03 -7.77 9.42
C GLU A 87 15.86 -7.68 8.42
N LEU A 88 14.69 -7.19 8.85
CA LEU A 88 13.50 -7.03 8.03
C LEU A 88 13.24 -5.57 7.63
N VAL A 89 14.15 -4.64 7.98
CA VAL A 89 14.10 -3.25 7.51
C VAL A 89 15.18 -3.01 6.47
N ARG A 90 14.80 -2.37 5.38
CA ARG A 90 15.71 -1.93 4.33
C ARG A 90 15.53 -0.43 4.12
N TYR A 91 16.61 0.33 4.23
CA TYR A 91 16.56 1.78 4.04
C TYR A 91 16.98 2.16 2.62
N ALA A 92 16.03 2.65 1.83
CA ALA A 92 16.32 3.29 0.56
C ALA A 92 16.97 4.67 0.78
N SER A 93 17.73 5.11 -0.21
CA SER A 93 18.45 6.39 -0.19
C SER A 93 17.51 7.60 -0.13
N SER A 94 16.38 7.54 -0.83
CA SER A 94 15.33 8.56 -0.84
C SER A 94 14.07 8.04 -1.57
N PRO A 95 12.90 8.66 -1.42
CA PRO A 95 11.71 8.34 -2.23
C PRO A 95 11.89 8.65 -3.73
N LYS A 96 12.96 9.38 -4.11
CA LYS A 96 13.26 9.75 -5.50
C LYS A 96 14.00 8.67 -6.28
N ASN A 97 14.39 7.58 -5.63
CA ASN A 97 15.20 6.54 -6.25
C ASN A 97 14.41 5.22 -6.29
N VAL A 98 13.42 5.14 -7.19
CA VAL A 98 12.58 3.94 -7.36
C VAL A 98 13.36 2.68 -7.69
N THR A 99 14.53 2.80 -8.31
CA THR A 99 15.42 1.66 -8.54
C THR A 99 15.97 1.11 -7.22
N ASP A 100 16.44 1.97 -6.33
CA ASP A 100 16.92 1.56 -4.99
C ASP A 100 15.78 1.00 -4.14
N ILE A 101 14.60 1.64 -4.15
CA ILE A 101 13.39 1.12 -3.50
C ILE A 101 13.07 -0.29 -4.02
N GLY A 102 13.07 -0.49 -5.34
CA GLY A 102 12.81 -1.79 -5.97
C GLY A 102 13.85 -2.86 -5.60
N MET A 103 15.13 -2.51 -5.53
CA MET A 103 16.18 -3.43 -5.06
C MET A 103 15.94 -3.82 -3.59
N LYS A 104 15.66 -2.85 -2.71
CA LYS A 104 15.36 -3.11 -1.30
C LYS A 104 14.10 -3.94 -1.09
N PHE A 105 13.08 -3.68 -1.89
CA PHE A 105 11.88 -4.49 -1.92
C PHE A 105 12.19 -5.92 -2.38
N THR A 106 13.02 -6.09 -3.41
CA THR A 106 13.43 -7.42 -3.91
C THR A 106 14.17 -8.23 -2.84
N ASP A 107 15.04 -7.59 -2.06
CA ASP A 107 15.73 -8.24 -0.93
C ASP A 107 14.73 -8.82 0.09
N LEU A 108 13.67 -8.07 0.41
CA LEU A 108 12.61 -8.52 1.32
C LEU A 108 11.70 -9.55 0.68
N TYR A 109 11.35 -9.36 -0.59
CA TYR A 109 10.56 -10.30 -1.37
C TYR A 109 11.21 -11.69 -1.34
N GLU A 110 12.51 -11.82 -1.64
CA GLU A 110 13.20 -13.13 -1.58
C GLU A 110 13.25 -13.70 -0.15
N ALA A 111 13.45 -12.86 0.86
CA ALA A 111 13.39 -13.31 2.26
C ALA A 111 12.00 -13.85 2.63
N PHE A 112 10.94 -13.21 2.14
CA PHE A 112 9.56 -13.55 2.46
C PHE A 112 9.02 -14.75 1.67
N ARG A 113 9.56 -15.03 0.48
CA ARG A 113 9.28 -16.26 -0.29
C ARG A 113 9.64 -17.55 0.44
N GLY A 114 10.52 -17.47 1.44
CA GLY A 114 10.82 -18.60 2.31
C GLY A 114 9.68 -19.00 3.25
N PHE A 115 8.65 -18.16 3.40
CA PHE A 115 7.48 -18.47 4.24
C PHE A 115 6.35 -19.05 3.40
N ASP A 116 5.77 -20.16 3.88
CA ASP A 116 4.59 -20.79 3.29
C ASP A 116 3.31 -20.11 3.83
N THR A 117 3.14 -18.83 3.52
CA THR A 117 2.01 -18.02 4.01
C THR A 117 1.60 -16.95 2.99
N SER A 118 0.35 -16.48 3.08
CA SER A 118 -0.10 -15.29 2.38
C SER A 118 0.61 -14.03 2.90
N ILE A 119 0.98 -13.15 1.97
CA ILE A 119 1.69 -11.90 2.26
C ILE A 119 0.95 -10.73 1.63
N GLY A 120 0.73 -9.69 2.45
CA GLY A 120 0.26 -8.38 2.00
C GLY A 120 1.44 -7.42 1.78
N VAL A 121 1.46 -6.72 0.65
CA VAL A 121 2.45 -5.71 0.32
C VAL A 121 1.80 -4.33 0.27
N GLY A 122 2.17 -3.46 1.21
CA GLY A 122 1.63 -2.10 1.32
C GLY A 122 2.53 -1.06 0.69
N ILE A 123 1.97 -0.12 -0.07
CA ILE A 123 2.66 1.11 -0.50
C ILE A 123 1.96 2.30 0.14
N HIS A 124 2.67 2.97 1.06
CA HIS A 124 2.08 3.98 1.94
C HIS A 124 1.42 5.14 1.18
N SER A 125 2.09 5.73 0.19
CA SER A 125 1.51 6.80 -0.63
C SER A 125 2.22 6.95 -1.96
N LEU A 126 1.51 6.66 -3.06
CA LEU A 126 1.97 6.97 -4.41
C LEU A 126 2.10 8.48 -4.63
N SER A 127 1.28 9.28 -3.93
CA SER A 127 1.36 10.74 -4.00
C SER A 127 2.72 11.26 -3.56
N GLU A 128 3.41 10.58 -2.65
CA GLU A 128 4.74 10.99 -2.18
C GLU A 128 5.85 10.68 -3.17
N LEU A 129 5.73 9.58 -3.91
CA LEU A 129 6.61 9.30 -5.04
C LEU A 129 6.40 10.35 -6.15
N LEU A 130 5.14 10.64 -6.48
CA LEU A 130 4.74 11.63 -7.50
C LEU A 130 5.15 13.07 -7.16
N MET A 131 5.49 13.39 -5.90
CA MET A 131 6.06 14.69 -5.54
C MET A 131 7.48 14.90 -6.09
N TYR A 132 8.18 13.82 -6.45
CA TYR A 132 9.58 13.87 -6.84
C TYR A 132 9.89 13.25 -8.19
N LEU A 133 8.98 12.45 -8.73
CA LEU A 133 9.16 11.63 -9.91
C LEU A 133 8.07 11.90 -10.93
N ASP A 134 8.40 11.73 -12.20
CA ASP A 134 7.42 11.82 -13.27
C ASP A 134 6.37 10.70 -13.14
N PRO A 135 5.09 10.96 -13.46
CA PRO A 135 4.03 9.95 -13.35
C PRO A 135 4.33 8.65 -14.10
N GLN A 136 5.06 8.72 -15.22
CA GLN A 136 5.43 7.53 -15.98
C GLN A 136 6.46 6.65 -15.26
N ASP A 137 7.39 7.24 -14.51
CA ASP A 137 8.38 6.49 -13.74
C ASP A 137 7.71 5.78 -12.56
N VAL A 138 6.80 6.48 -11.86
CA VAL A 138 5.99 5.89 -10.78
C VAL A 138 5.11 4.77 -11.33
N TYR A 139 4.47 4.97 -12.48
CA TYR A 139 3.66 3.95 -13.14
C TYR A 139 4.48 2.69 -13.45
N GLN A 140 5.66 2.85 -14.06
CA GLN A 140 6.52 1.72 -14.41
C GLN A 140 6.98 0.96 -13.17
N PHE A 141 7.41 1.68 -12.12
CA PHE A 141 7.80 1.10 -10.85
C PHE A 141 6.66 0.29 -10.22
N VAL A 142 5.49 0.91 -10.05
CA VAL A 142 4.31 0.24 -9.45
C VAL A 142 3.89 -0.96 -10.27
N ARG A 143 3.87 -0.86 -11.60
CA ARG A 143 3.49 -1.97 -12.49
C ARG A 143 4.45 -3.15 -12.41
N VAL A 144 5.75 -2.91 -12.27
CA VAL A 144 6.73 -3.99 -12.08
C VAL A 144 6.55 -4.63 -10.71
N LEU A 145 6.36 -3.81 -9.67
CA LEU A 145 6.17 -4.27 -8.31
C LEU A 145 4.90 -5.12 -8.17
N THR A 146 3.74 -4.63 -8.63
CA THR A 146 2.48 -5.37 -8.52
C THR A 146 2.56 -6.72 -9.22
N ARG A 147 3.15 -6.77 -10.42
CA ARG A 147 3.37 -8.03 -11.16
C ARG A 147 4.30 -9.01 -10.44
N GLN A 148 5.35 -8.51 -9.79
CA GLN A 148 6.26 -9.33 -9.00
C GLN A 148 5.53 -9.95 -7.81
N VAL A 149 4.73 -9.15 -7.09
CA VAL A 149 3.92 -9.59 -5.94
C VAL A 149 2.85 -10.60 -6.37
N GLU A 150 2.10 -10.29 -7.42
CA GLU A 150 1.06 -11.16 -7.99
C GLU A 150 1.62 -12.53 -8.43
N SER A 151 2.87 -12.59 -8.89
CA SER A 151 3.49 -13.85 -9.34
C SER A 151 3.67 -14.90 -8.24
N GLU A 152 3.70 -14.49 -6.97
CA GLU A 152 3.72 -15.38 -5.79
C GLU A 152 2.33 -15.54 -5.16
N GLY A 153 1.28 -14.98 -5.79
CA GLY A 153 -0.07 -14.98 -5.24
C GLY A 153 -0.25 -14.04 -4.04
N TRP A 154 0.66 -13.09 -3.83
CA TRP A 154 0.57 -12.08 -2.78
C TRP A 154 -0.28 -10.89 -3.20
N THR A 155 -0.79 -10.14 -2.24
CA THR A 155 -1.70 -9.01 -2.51
C THR A 155 -0.98 -7.68 -2.31
N THR A 156 -1.15 -6.75 -3.24
CA THR A 156 -0.66 -5.37 -3.11
C THR A 156 -1.80 -4.43 -2.71
N VAL A 157 -1.56 -3.53 -1.76
CA VAL A 157 -2.45 -2.41 -1.44
C VAL A 157 -1.66 -1.11 -1.46
N ALA A 158 -2.09 -0.13 -2.24
CA ALA A 158 -1.45 1.18 -2.33
C ALA A 158 -2.45 2.31 -2.04
N VAL A 159 -1.95 3.48 -1.65
CA VAL A 159 -2.77 4.67 -1.42
C VAL A 159 -2.38 5.81 -2.35
N ILE A 160 -3.36 6.59 -2.82
CA ILE A 160 -3.15 7.84 -3.55
C ILE A 160 -4.16 8.92 -3.12
N GLY A 161 -3.70 10.18 -3.07
CA GLY A 161 -4.57 11.34 -2.84
C GLY A 161 -5.29 11.75 -4.12
N SER A 162 -6.62 11.59 -4.17
CA SER A 162 -7.40 11.84 -5.39
C SER A 162 -7.58 13.33 -5.74
N THR A 163 -7.20 14.25 -4.84
CA THR A 163 -7.28 15.70 -5.06
C THR A 163 -5.90 16.35 -5.20
N MET A 164 -4.83 15.56 -5.16
CA MET A 164 -3.45 16.06 -5.24
C MET A 164 -2.89 16.03 -6.66
N HIS A 165 -3.58 15.35 -7.58
CA HIS A 165 -3.12 15.09 -8.94
C HIS A 165 -4.23 15.40 -9.94
N ASP A 166 -3.84 15.72 -11.16
CA ASP A 166 -4.80 15.85 -12.27
C ASP A 166 -5.41 14.48 -12.66
N GLU A 167 -6.52 14.51 -13.40
CA GLU A 167 -7.26 13.30 -13.79
C GLU A 167 -6.42 12.35 -14.65
N GLN A 168 -5.52 12.87 -15.50
CA GLN A 168 -4.69 12.04 -16.38
C GLN A 168 -3.66 11.26 -15.55
N THR A 169 -3.01 11.92 -14.58
CA THR A 169 -2.11 11.29 -13.64
C THR A 169 -2.83 10.23 -12.82
N LEU A 170 -4.02 10.53 -12.28
CA LEU A 170 -4.81 9.55 -11.53
C LEU A 170 -5.18 8.33 -12.37
N HIS A 171 -5.68 8.53 -13.60
CA HIS A 171 -6.02 7.42 -14.49
C HIS A 171 -4.81 6.55 -14.81
N THR A 172 -3.65 7.16 -15.05
CA THR A 172 -2.38 6.43 -15.25
C THR A 172 -2.05 5.58 -14.02
N MET A 173 -2.20 6.12 -12.82
CA MET A 173 -1.94 5.38 -11.57
C MET A 173 -2.97 4.28 -11.29
N TYR A 174 -4.17 4.34 -11.86
CA TYR A 174 -5.18 3.31 -11.69
C TYR A 174 -4.89 2.06 -12.54
N GLU A 175 -4.16 2.21 -13.64
CA GLU A 175 -3.94 1.13 -14.60
C GLU A 175 -3.18 -0.11 -14.09
N PRO A 176 -2.20 0.00 -13.18
CA PRO A 176 -1.49 -1.17 -12.65
C PRO A 176 -2.30 -2.05 -11.70
N PHE A 177 -3.48 -1.60 -11.28
CA PHE A 177 -4.28 -2.23 -10.22
C PHE A 177 -5.51 -2.94 -10.77
N ASP A 178 -5.88 -4.06 -10.16
CA ASP A 178 -7.11 -4.80 -10.47
C ASP A 178 -8.36 -4.02 -10.08
N ALA A 179 -8.31 -3.33 -8.93
CA ALA A 179 -9.41 -2.57 -8.37
C ALA A 179 -8.96 -1.24 -7.78
N VAL A 180 -9.83 -0.23 -7.94
CA VAL A 180 -9.69 1.06 -7.25
C VAL A 180 -10.80 1.19 -6.21
N ILE A 181 -10.40 1.37 -4.96
CA ILE A 181 -11.29 1.65 -3.83
C ILE A 181 -11.33 3.17 -3.66
N ASN A 182 -12.44 3.79 -4.05
CA ASN A 182 -12.62 5.20 -3.79
C ASN A 182 -13.10 5.43 -2.36
N THR A 183 -12.54 6.43 -1.69
CA THR A 183 -13.01 6.88 -0.37
C THR A 183 -13.53 8.31 -0.44
N ARG A 184 -14.52 8.63 0.39
CA ARG A 184 -15.03 9.99 0.60
C ARG A 184 -15.48 10.18 2.05
N GLU A 185 -15.73 11.43 2.41
CA GLU A 185 -16.48 11.77 3.61
C GLU A 185 -17.81 12.40 3.18
N GLU A 186 -18.91 11.89 3.72
CA GLU A 186 -20.26 12.35 3.44
C GLU A 186 -21.03 12.40 4.77
N ASN A 187 -21.58 13.56 5.13
CA ASN A 187 -22.34 13.75 6.39
C ASN A 187 -21.60 13.30 7.67
N GLY A 188 -20.27 13.45 7.71
CA GLY A 188 -19.44 13.07 8.86
C GLY A 188 -19.17 11.56 8.96
N ALA A 189 -19.57 10.77 7.97
CA ALA A 189 -19.21 9.36 7.85
C ALA A 189 -18.19 9.16 6.72
N ARG A 190 -17.22 8.28 6.94
CA ARG A 190 -16.32 7.81 5.88
C ARG A 190 -17.05 6.74 5.08
N GLU A 191 -16.99 6.86 3.76
CA GLU A 191 -17.59 5.90 2.85
C GLU A 191 -16.57 5.44 1.82
N LEU A 192 -16.74 4.21 1.35
CA LEU A 192 -15.99 3.66 0.23
C LEU A 192 -16.88 3.08 -0.85
N ARG A 193 -16.33 2.95 -2.05
CA ARG A 193 -16.89 2.12 -3.13
C ARG A 193 -15.75 1.45 -3.89
N VAL A 194 -16.02 0.29 -4.47
CA VAL A 194 -15.05 -0.48 -5.24
C VAL A 194 -15.35 -0.33 -6.73
N ARG A 195 -14.30 -0.11 -7.53
CA ARG A 195 -14.35 -0.03 -8.99
C ARG A 195 -13.37 -1.04 -9.57
N GLU A 196 -13.90 -2.07 -10.22
CA GLU A 196 -13.11 -3.03 -10.99
C GLU A 196 -13.31 -2.77 -12.49
N ARG A 197 -12.33 -3.15 -13.32
CA ARG A 197 -12.36 -2.90 -14.77
C ARG A 197 -13.56 -3.51 -15.50
N GLN A 198 -14.03 -4.67 -15.06
CA GLN A 198 -15.07 -5.44 -15.77
C GLN A 198 -16.41 -5.50 -15.02
N GLN A 199 -16.53 -4.82 -13.88
CA GLN A 199 -17.72 -4.87 -13.05
C GLN A 199 -18.32 -3.47 -12.84
N ALA A 200 -19.63 -3.41 -12.63
CA ALA A 200 -20.28 -2.19 -12.18
C ALA A 200 -19.67 -1.76 -10.83
N SER A 201 -19.43 -0.47 -10.66
CA SER A 201 -18.96 0.05 -9.37
C SER A 201 -19.98 -0.26 -8.28
N THR A 202 -19.51 -0.60 -7.09
CA THR A 202 -20.41 -0.83 -5.95
C THR A 202 -21.11 0.47 -5.55
N ALA A 203 -22.22 0.34 -4.83
CA ALA A 203 -22.76 1.48 -4.09
C ALA A 203 -21.73 1.99 -3.06
N TRP A 204 -21.86 3.26 -2.67
CA TRP A 204 -21.13 3.78 -1.52
C TRP A 204 -21.64 3.12 -0.24
N GLN A 205 -20.71 2.75 0.64
CA GLN A 205 -20.99 2.13 1.93
C GLN A 205 -20.05 2.69 2.99
N THR A 206 -20.54 2.82 4.22
CA THR A 206 -19.74 3.22 5.38
C THR A 206 -18.74 2.12 5.75
N PHE A 207 -17.57 2.51 6.29
CA PHE A 207 -16.51 1.61 6.76
C PHE A 207 -15.72 2.24 7.93
#